data_AF-A0A6N7HGM2-F1
#
_entry.id   AF-A0A6N7HGM2-F1
#
_cell.length_a   1.000
_cell.length_b   1.000
_cell.length_c   1.000
_cell.angle_alpha   90.00
_cell.angle_beta   90.00
_cell.angle_gamma   90.00
#
_symmetry.space_group_name_H-M   'P 1'
#
loop_
_entity.id
_entity.type
_entity.pdbx_description
1 polymer ?
#
loop_
_entity_poly.entity_id
_entity_poly.type
_entity_poly.pdbx_seq_one_letter_code
_entity_poly.pdbx_strand_id
1 'polypeptide(L)'
;MNAPRYLYRRVAIALTVPLFLTGVTVAVTGTAYAGQSSQDGHARYVDPLIGTADAREPFAGGVNRNGIRGDVFPGAVAPHGMLAWSPDTPPAVPGGYWYPDNAIDGFSLTHFSGRGCAYQGDFPFIPFSGDVTESPVAAPSAFLSTFSHANEHASPGYYDVTLDSGTSVQLAAATRSGVGVFAYAHQPRSSLLIDAGGSANGDTAAKVVIDPAHNRVSGSATTTVGCGSEQYTIYFATTFNRGFATYGTWEGTELRPQTTSADDPRSGAYLTFDTSDDSKVIARSAVSYVSVENAEMNLRSEVEGRDLQEIRDTTTAAWNNVLGKIDVSGGSEAAQRIFYTALYHFYVEPSTFNDVNGEYRGFDDEVHTVPPGHAHYSDIDAWGGYRTFISLLALLSPEVASDVVQSLIRDAEQDGPGLPRWVQANRNSAGNVADDADPLIASAYAFGARDFDQAAALHAMDLGASQVGTQSGGHPVRGRGELWLQYQYVPRWPGVSLEYATDDFSIAQYARSLGREDLYRKYMTRAQYWQNVFNPATGYIQSKNANGDGQWEPNFSPDKRRGFTEGNSAQYTR
;
A
#
# COMPACT_ATOMS: atom_id res chain seq x y z
N MET A 1 -69.49 48.09 19.06
CA MET A 1 -70.58 47.61 18.19
C MET A 1 -70.13 46.23 17.71
N ASN A 2 -70.67 45.06 18.05
CA ASN A 2 -71.98 44.63 18.54
C ASN A 2 -71.86 43.68 19.76
N ALA A 3 -72.80 43.90 20.68
CA ALA A 3 -73.41 43.15 21.79
C ALA A 3 -72.85 41.85 22.45
N PRO A 4 -73.24 41.58 23.73
CA PRO A 4 -72.60 40.66 24.69
C PRO A 4 -73.52 39.49 25.17
N ARG A 5 -73.00 38.63 26.08
CA ARG A 5 -73.64 37.92 27.25
C ARG A 5 -72.95 36.57 27.52
N TYR A 6 -72.07 36.44 28.52
CA TYR A 6 -72.27 36.12 29.95
C TYR A 6 -72.98 34.79 30.27
N LEU A 7 -72.25 33.85 30.89
CA LEU A 7 -72.67 33.23 32.16
C LEU A 7 -71.47 32.71 32.98
N TYR A 8 -71.51 33.01 34.27
CA TYR A 8 -70.46 32.90 35.30
C TYR A 8 -70.70 31.70 36.24
N ARG A 9 -69.62 31.16 36.84
CA ARG A 9 -69.37 31.04 38.31
C ARG A 9 -68.03 30.32 38.54
N ARG A 10 -66.96 31.00 38.98
CA ARG A 10 -66.50 31.20 40.40
C ARG A 10 -66.47 29.87 41.17
N VAL A 11 -65.33 29.42 41.72
CA VAL A 11 -64.58 30.05 42.81
C VAL A 11 -63.09 29.69 42.74
N ALA A 12 -62.21 30.66 42.97
CA ALA A 12 -60.81 30.45 43.29
C ALA A 12 -60.61 30.59 44.81
N ILE A 13 -59.91 29.64 45.42
CA ILE A 13 -59.25 29.79 46.72
C ILE A 13 -57.84 29.23 46.55
N ALA A 14 -56.86 30.09 46.76
CA ALA A 14 -55.44 29.74 46.83
C ALA A 14 -55.11 29.22 48.23
N LEU A 15 -54.27 28.19 48.32
CA LEU A 15 -53.36 27.97 49.44
C LEU A 15 -52.29 26.94 49.06
N THR A 16 -51.05 27.42 49.05
CA THR A 16 -49.77 26.71 49.03
C THR A 16 -49.60 25.76 50.21
N VAL A 17 -48.85 24.65 50.04
CA VAL A 17 -47.98 23.89 51.01
C VAL A 17 -47.69 22.45 50.47
N PRO A 18 -46.53 21.81 50.79
CA PRO A 18 -45.34 21.63 49.94
C PRO A 18 -45.27 20.25 49.23
N LEU A 19 -44.65 20.15 48.05
CA LEU A 19 -44.32 18.83 47.49
C LEU A 19 -42.97 18.34 48.02
N PHE A 20 -43.00 17.37 48.93
CA PHE A 20 -41.85 16.52 49.23
C PHE A 20 -41.47 15.74 47.96
N LEU A 21 -40.27 16.00 47.43
CA LEU A 21 -39.62 15.14 46.44
C LEU A 21 -39.14 13.87 47.16
N THR A 22 -39.99 12.85 47.23
CA THR A 22 -39.54 11.47 47.44
C THR A 22 -39.06 10.94 46.10
N GLY A 23 -37.74 10.82 45.94
CA GLY A 23 -37.13 10.15 44.81
C GLY A 23 -37.58 8.70 44.73
N VAL A 24 -38.44 8.41 43.75
CA VAL A 24 -38.64 7.05 43.26
C VAL A 24 -37.70 6.92 42.07
N THR A 25 -36.54 6.32 42.31
CA THR A 25 -35.69 5.76 41.26
C THR A 25 -36.48 4.64 40.59
N VAL A 26 -37.15 4.97 39.48
CA VAL A 26 -37.58 3.95 38.52
C VAL A 26 -36.29 3.42 37.89
N ALA A 27 -35.82 2.28 38.39
CA ALA A 27 -34.81 1.50 37.72
C ALA A 27 -35.42 1.03 36.39
N VAL A 28 -35.17 1.79 35.33
CA VAL A 28 -35.29 1.27 33.98
C VAL A 28 -34.16 0.25 33.86
N THR A 29 -34.46 -1.00 34.16
CA THR A 29 -33.65 -2.13 33.68
C THR A 29 -33.84 -2.16 32.18
N GLY A 30 -33.14 -1.29 31.48
CA GLY A 30 -32.77 -1.54 30.11
C GLY A 30 -31.97 -2.82 30.16
N THR A 31 -32.60 -3.94 29.83
CA THR A 31 -31.88 -5.06 29.25
C THR A 31 -31.23 -4.46 28.01
N ALA A 32 -29.98 -4.01 28.17
CA ALA A 32 -29.07 -3.95 27.06
C ALA A 32 -29.21 -5.32 26.40
N TYR A 33 -29.77 -5.35 25.20
CA TYR A 33 -29.32 -6.36 24.26
C TYR A 33 -27.83 -6.07 24.14
N ALA A 34 -27.05 -6.76 24.98
CA ALA A 34 -25.71 -7.11 24.62
C ALA A 34 -25.88 -7.84 23.30
N GLY A 35 -25.78 -7.11 22.20
CA GLY A 35 -25.44 -7.72 20.93
C GLY A 35 -24.24 -8.58 21.28
N GLN A 36 -24.37 -9.88 21.08
CA GLN A 36 -23.21 -10.75 21.09
C GLN A 36 -22.21 -10.07 20.17
N SER A 37 -21.16 -9.47 20.74
CA SER A 37 -19.98 -9.14 19.98
C SER A 37 -19.64 -10.45 19.27
N SER A 38 -19.74 -10.48 17.95
CA SER A 38 -19.30 -11.63 17.16
C SER A 38 -17.90 -11.94 17.65
N GLN A 39 -17.71 -13.11 18.28
CA GLN A 39 -16.45 -13.45 18.94
C GLN A 39 -15.24 -13.46 17.99
N ASP A 40 -15.46 -13.30 16.68
CA ASP A 40 -14.43 -13.42 15.63
C ASP A 40 -14.13 -12.12 14.85
N GLY A 41 -14.76 -10.98 15.19
CA GLY A 41 -14.58 -9.69 14.50
C GLY A 41 -14.90 -9.70 12.99
N HIS A 42 -14.55 -8.63 12.25
CA HIS A 42 -14.82 -8.50 10.81
C HIS A 42 -13.79 -9.18 9.91
N ALA A 43 -12.59 -9.47 10.41
CA ALA A 43 -11.51 -10.15 9.68
C ALA A 43 -11.96 -11.51 9.12
N ARG A 44 -12.92 -12.18 9.77
CA ARG A 44 -13.52 -13.45 9.30
C ARG A 44 -14.18 -13.39 7.92
N TYR A 45 -14.58 -12.19 7.49
CA TYR A 45 -15.20 -12.00 6.18
C TYR A 45 -14.18 -11.79 5.08
N VAL A 46 -12.93 -11.48 5.42
CA VAL A 46 -11.90 -11.17 4.43
C VAL A 46 -11.43 -12.44 3.75
N ASP A 47 -11.19 -12.30 2.45
CA ASP A 47 -10.65 -13.32 1.58
C ASP A 47 -9.52 -12.72 0.75
N PRO A 48 -8.25 -12.83 1.20
CA PRO A 48 -7.11 -12.22 0.50
C PRO A 48 -6.91 -12.72 -0.93
N LEU A 49 -7.49 -13.87 -1.29
CA LEU A 49 -7.41 -14.43 -2.64
C LEU A 49 -8.29 -13.66 -3.64
N ILE A 50 -9.30 -12.88 -3.20
CA ILE A 50 -10.10 -12.07 -4.12
C ILE A 50 -9.23 -10.95 -4.72
N GLY A 51 -8.97 -11.05 -6.02
CA GLY A 51 -8.11 -10.13 -6.78
C GLY A 51 -6.88 -10.80 -7.40
N THR A 52 -6.53 -12.01 -6.95
CA THR A 52 -5.36 -12.77 -7.42
C THR A 52 -5.55 -13.51 -8.76
N ALA A 53 -6.77 -13.49 -9.31
CA ALA A 53 -7.13 -14.11 -10.58
C ALA A 53 -7.75 -13.10 -11.54
N ASP A 54 -7.81 -13.45 -12.83
CA ASP A 54 -8.58 -12.68 -13.80
C ASP A 54 -10.09 -12.73 -13.48
N ALA A 55 -10.76 -11.59 -13.64
CA ALA A 55 -12.19 -11.48 -13.60
C ALA A 55 -12.80 -12.39 -14.68
N ARG A 56 -13.80 -13.19 -14.29
CA ARG A 56 -14.47 -14.16 -15.18
C ARG A 56 -15.23 -13.50 -16.33
N GLU A 57 -15.63 -12.24 -16.16
CA GLU A 57 -16.28 -11.42 -17.19
C GLU A 57 -15.36 -10.25 -17.55
N PRO A 58 -14.79 -10.19 -18.77
CA PRO A 58 -14.02 -9.02 -19.19
C PRO A 58 -14.96 -7.82 -19.21
N PHE A 59 -14.65 -6.80 -18.41
CA PHE A 59 -15.28 -5.49 -18.51
C PHE A 59 -15.16 -5.04 -19.98
N ALA A 60 -16.31 -4.78 -20.62
CA ALA A 60 -16.36 -4.32 -22.01
C ALA A 60 -15.69 -2.95 -22.12
N GLY A 61 -14.36 -2.95 -22.35
CA GLY A 61 -13.54 -1.74 -22.43
C GLY A 61 -12.13 -1.85 -21.84
N GLY A 62 -11.79 -2.93 -21.12
CA GLY A 62 -10.47 -3.12 -20.51
C GLY A 62 -9.34 -3.21 -21.54
N VAL A 63 -8.27 -2.44 -21.32
CA VAL A 63 -7.17 -2.23 -22.27
C VAL A 63 -6.05 -3.29 -22.15
N ASN A 64 -6.15 -4.23 -21.21
CA ASN A 64 -5.09 -5.21 -21.00
C ASN A 64 -5.27 -6.47 -21.85
N ARG A 65 -4.21 -6.83 -22.59
CA ARG A 65 -4.13 -8.06 -23.38
C ARG A 65 -4.04 -9.34 -22.51
N ASN A 66 -3.92 -9.21 -21.19
CA ASN A 66 -3.61 -10.29 -20.25
C ASN A 66 -4.69 -10.52 -19.16
N GLY A 67 -5.93 -10.07 -19.38
CA GLY A 67 -7.01 -10.18 -18.40
C GLY A 67 -7.17 -8.93 -17.51
N ILE A 68 -8.25 -8.89 -16.73
CA ILE A 68 -8.54 -7.84 -15.74
C ILE A 68 -8.44 -8.50 -14.37
N ARG A 69 -7.37 -8.22 -13.63
CA ARG A 69 -7.13 -8.79 -12.29
C ARG A 69 -6.82 -7.65 -11.31
N GLY A 70 -6.85 -7.98 -10.02
CA GLY A 70 -6.53 -7.02 -8.96
C GLY A 70 -5.03 -6.80 -8.78
N ASP A 71 -4.17 -7.71 -9.25
CA ASP A 71 -2.71 -7.67 -9.03
C ASP A 71 -2.35 -7.56 -7.54
N VAL A 72 -3.10 -8.28 -6.69
CA VAL A 72 -2.93 -8.36 -5.23
C VAL A 72 -2.22 -9.66 -4.84
N PHE A 73 -1.80 -9.75 -3.58
CA PHE A 73 -1.13 -10.93 -3.01
C PHE A 73 -1.91 -11.54 -1.82
N PRO A 74 -1.86 -12.86 -1.61
CA PRO A 74 -2.61 -13.52 -0.53
C PRO A 74 -1.87 -13.63 0.81
N GLY A 75 -0.60 -13.23 0.87
CA GLY A 75 0.29 -13.42 2.01
C GLY A 75 -0.09 -12.68 3.29
N ALA A 76 0.72 -12.94 4.33
CA ALA A 76 0.57 -12.33 5.63
C ALA A 76 1.10 -10.88 5.62
N VAL A 77 0.23 -9.95 6.00
CA VAL A 77 0.55 -8.52 6.13
C VAL A 77 -0.26 -7.89 7.25
N ALA A 78 0.33 -6.95 7.99
CA ALA A 78 -0.39 -6.10 8.94
C ALA A 78 -1.03 -4.90 8.22
N PRO A 79 -2.04 -4.21 8.79
CA PRO A 79 -2.52 -2.96 8.21
C PRO A 79 -1.34 -1.99 8.00
N HIS A 80 -1.16 -1.48 6.78
CA HIS A 80 -0.04 -0.63 6.37
C HIS A 80 1.35 -1.22 6.66
N GLY A 81 1.48 -2.55 6.58
CA GLY A 81 2.73 -3.26 6.88
C GLY A 81 3.86 -2.89 5.91
N MET A 82 5.07 -2.70 6.45
CA MET A 82 6.32 -2.67 5.69
C MET A 82 6.69 -4.05 5.18
N LEU A 83 6.43 -5.09 5.97
CA LEU A 83 6.65 -6.49 5.62
C LEU A 83 5.33 -7.13 5.16
N ALA A 84 5.37 -7.76 4.00
CA ALA A 84 4.28 -8.54 3.42
C ALA A 84 4.84 -9.90 2.99
N TRP A 85 4.73 -10.91 3.84
CA TRP A 85 5.29 -12.25 3.58
C TRP A 85 4.30 -13.10 2.81
N SER A 86 4.52 -13.25 1.50
CA SER A 86 3.57 -13.89 0.57
C SER A 86 4.26 -14.91 -0.34
N PRO A 87 3.54 -15.92 -0.85
CA PRO A 87 4.02 -16.76 -1.95
C PRO A 87 4.24 -15.98 -3.24
N ASP A 88 5.26 -16.40 -4.00
CA ASP A 88 5.57 -15.96 -5.35
C ASP A 88 5.26 -17.10 -6.35
N THR A 89 4.54 -16.82 -7.45
CA THR A 89 4.29 -17.80 -8.53
C THR A 89 5.06 -17.45 -9.80
N PRO A 90 5.66 -18.43 -10.50
CA PRO A 90 6.40 -18.19 -11.73
C PRO A 90 5.49 -18.20 -12.98
N PRO A 91 5.72 -17.33 -13.97
CA PRO A 91 6.72 -16.26 -13.97
C PRO A 91 6.28 -15.08 -13.09
N ALA A 92 7.23 -14.26 -12.62
CA ALA A 92 6.93 -13.07 -11.84
C ALA A 92 5.81 -12.21 -12.47
N VAL A 93 4.75 -11.98 -11.69
CA VAL A 93 3.59 -11.16 -12.03
C VAL A 93 3.49 -9.96 -11.09
N PRO A 94 2.75 -8.89 -11.46
CA PRO A 94 2.40 -7.85 -10.50
C PRO A 94 1.69 -8.45 -9.28
N GLY A 95 2.09 -8.03 -8.07
CA GLY A 95 1.64 -8.64 -6.82
C GLY A 95 2.26 -9.99 -6.49
N GLY A 96 3.16 -10.54 -7.31
CA GLY A 96 3.92 -11.78 -7.02
C GLY A 96 3.14 -13.08 -7.20
N TYR A 97 1.81 -13.08 -7.16
CA TYR A 97 0.99 -14.30 -7.15
C TYR A 97 -0.15 -14.29 -8.18
N TRP A 98 -0.33 -15.39 -8.92
CA TRP A 98 -1.46 -15.60 -9.83
C TRP A 98 -2.22 -16.90 -9.49
N TYR A 99 -3.48 -16.78 -9.07
CA TYR A 99 -4.28 -17.90 -8.55
C TYR A 99 -4.41 -19.12 -9.48
N PRO A 100 -4.43 -19.02 -10.82
CA PRO A 100 -4.44 -20.22 -11.66
C PRO A 100 -3.15 -21.04 -11.64
N ASP A 101 -2.05 -20.51 -11.10
CA ASP A 101 -0.78 -21.23 -10.99
C ASP A 101 -0.82 -22.27 -9.87
N ASN A 102 -0.07 -23.36 -10.08
CA ASN A 102 0.06 -24.47 -9.14
C ASN A 102 1.52 -24.73 -8.75
N ALA A 103 2.39 -23.72 -8.92
CA ALA A 103 3.79 -23.76 -8.55
C ALA A 103 4.16 -22.46 -7.84
N ILE A 104 5.04 -22.57 -6.85
CA ILE A 104 5.62 -21.49 -6.06
C ILE A 104 7.13 -21.54 -6.25
N ASP A 105 7.76 -20.40 -6.55
CA ASP A 105 9.22 -20.26 -6.66
C ASP A 105 9.86 -19.60 -5.42
N GLY A 106 9.06 -19.06 -4.50
CA GLY A 106 9.51 -18.65 -3.19
C GLY A 106 8.42 -18.03 -2.32
N PHE A 107 8.82 -17.57 -1.13
CA PHE A 107 8.00 -16.75 -0.24
C PHE A 107 8.78 -15.51 0.16
N SER A 108 8.64 -14.42 -0.60
CA SER A 108 9.36 -13.16 -0.38
C SER A 108 8.73 -12.27 0.71
N LEU A 109 9.49 -11.29 1.19
CA LEU A 109 9.18 -10.50 2.40
C LEU A 109 8.43 -9.18 2.12
N THR A 110 8.27 -8.80 0.86
CA THR A 110 7.69 -7.49 0.46
C THR A 110 6.88 -7.66 -0.80
N HIS A 111 5.69 -7.07 -0.88
CA HIS A 111 4.80 -7.16 -2.03
C HIS A 111 4.00 -5.87 -2.18
N PHE A 112 3.74 -5.48 -3.43
CA PHE A 112 2.91 -4.34 -3.76
C PHE A 112 1.54 -4.79 -4.31
N SER A 113 0.46 -4.13 -3.88
CA SER A 113 -0.91 -4.45 -4.25
C SER A 113 -1.50 -3.51 -5.32
N GLY A 114 -1.68 -3.98 -6.55
CA GLY A 114 -2.54 -3.33 -7.56
C GLY A 114 -1.88 -2.42 -8.59
N ARG A 115 -0.59 -2.62 -8.87
CA ARG A 115 0.23 -1.71 -9.71
C ARG A 115 0.20 -1.96 -11.23
N GLY A 116 -0.05 -3.19 -11.65
CA GLY A 116 0.09 -3.62 -13.06
C GLY A 116 1.53 -3.85 -13.57
N CYS A 117 2.58 -3.66 -12.74
CA CYS A 117 3.94 -4.10 -13.01
C CYS A 117 4.63 -4.70 -11.78
N ALA A 118 5.62 -5.57 -12.00
CA ALA A 118 6.42 -6.16 -10.93
C ALA A 118 7.16 -5.07 -10.15
N TYR A 119 7.20 -5.21 -8.83
CA TYR A 119 7.84 -4.33 -7.85
C TYR A 119 7.91 -5.09 -6.53
N GLN A 120 8.98 -4.92 -5.75
CA GLN A 120 9.24 -5.68 -4.54
C GLN A 120 9.43 -7.18 -4.85
N GLY A 121 8.89 -8.11 -4.06
CA GLY A 121 9.24 -9.53 -4.13
C GLY A 121 10.61 -9.84 -3.52
N ASP A 122 11.07 -9.01 -2.58
CA ASP A 122 12.44 -9.04 -2.07
C ASP A 122 12.66 -10.22 -1.10
N PHE A 123 13.82 -10.87 -1.22
CA PHE A 123 14.29 -11.98 -0.37
C PHE A 123 13.42 -13.26 -0.34
N PRO A 124 13.15 -13.94 -1.47
CA PRO A 124 12.39 -15.19 -1.48
C PRO A 124 12.97 -16.28 -0.56
N PHE A 125 12.11 -16.86 0.29
CA PHE A 125 12.42 -18.06 1.06
C PHE A 125 11.97 -19.30 0.29
N ILE A 126 12.86 -20.28 0.10
CA ILE A 126 12.57 -21.47 -0.72
C ILE A 126 12.76 -22.74 0.11
N PRO A 127 11.68 -23.39 0.59
CA PRO A 127 11.78 -24.66 1.28
C PRO A 127 12.14 -25.79 0.30
N PHE A 128 13.10 -26.62 0.66
CA PHE A 128 13.59 -27.72 -0.17
C PHE A 128 13.81 -28.99 0.65
N SER A 129 13.16 -30.09 0.25
CA SER A 129 13.27 -31.38 0.94
C SER A 129 14.50 -32.16 0.49
N GLY A 130 15.67 -31.80 1.02
CA GLY A 130 16.93 -32.52 0.77
C GLY A 130 18.17 -31.64 0.85
N ASP A 131 19.24 -32.12 0.23
CA ASP A 131 20.52 -31.41 0.08
C ASP A 131 20.51 -30.47 -1.13
N VAL A 132 21.03 -29.26 -0.95
CA VAL A 132 21.24 -28.31 -2.05
C VAL A 132 22.58 -28.64 -2.73
N THR A 133 22.52 -29.14 -3.96
CA THR A 133 23.71 -29.54 -4.74
C THR A 133 24.02 -28.63 -5.93
N GLU A 134 23.09 -27.76 -6.30
CA GLU A 134 23.20 -26.80 -7.40
C GLU A 134 22.65 -25.44 -6.96
N SER A 135 23.06 -24.36 -7.65
CA SER A 135 22.49 -23.03 -7.42
C SER A 135 21.06 -22.95 -7.98
N PRO A 136 20.11 -22.27 -7.31
CA PRO A 136 18.79 -21.96 -7.88
C PRO A 136 18.84 -21.22 -9.21
N VAL A 137 19.90 -20.44 -9.46
CA VAL A 137 20.11 -19.75 -10.74
C VAL A 137 20.51 -20.72 -11.85
N ALA A 138 21.23 -21.80 -11.51
CA ALA A 138 21.66 -22.81 -12.47
C ALA A 138 20.54 -23.81 -12.81
N ALA A 139 19.71 -24.15 -11.81
CA ALA A 139 18.67 -25.17 -11.94
C ALA A 139 17.33 -24.71 -11.33
N PRO A 140 16.71 -23.61 -11.82
CA PRO A 140 15.54 -22.99 -11.18
C PRO A 140 14.36 -23.95 -11.01
N SER A 141 14.13 -24.84 -11.99
CA SER A 141 13.06 -25.84 -11.93
C SER A 141 13.22 -26.86 -10.80
N ALA A 142 14.43 -27.07 -10.28
CA ALA A 142 14.67 -27.99 -9.17
C ALA A 142 14.20 -27.42 -7.83
N PHE A 143 14.00 -26.10 -7.76
CA PHE A 143 13.62 -25.36 -6.55
C PHE A 143 12.17 -24.88 -6.58
N LEU A 144 11.40 -25.23 -7.62
CA LEU A 144 9.96 -25.00 -7.67
C LEU A 144 9.22 -25.97 -6.77
N SER A 145 8.27 -25.45 -5.99
CA SER A 145 7.36 -26.23 -5.18
C SER A 145 5.97 -26.23 -5.78
N THR A 146 5.46 -27.41 -6.18
CA THR A 146 4.06 -27.51 -6.63
C THR A 146 3.09 -27.60 -5.45
N PHE A 147 1.85 -27.17 -5.65
CA PHE A 147 0.81 -27.17 -4.63
C PHE A 147 -0.60 -27.25 -5.24
N SER A 148 -1.61 -27.31 -4.37
CA SER A 148 -3.03 -27.19 -4.74
C SER A 148 -3.72 -26.17 -3.84
N HIS A 149 -4.59 -25.31 -4.40
CA HIS A 149 -5.41 -24.37 -3.61
C HIS A 149 -6.33 -25.07 -2.60
N ALA A 150 -6.59 -26.38 -2.76
CA ALA A 150 -7.33 -27.15 -1.75
C ALA A 150 -6.58 -27.25 -0.41
N ASN A 151 -5.25 -27.05 -0.43
CA ASN A 151 -4.36 -27.08 0.72
C ASN A 151 -3.75 -25.68 1.00
N GLU A 152 -4.41 -24.62 0.54
CA GLU A 152 -3.98 -23.24 0.68
C GLU A 152 -5.04 -22.44 1.43
N HIS A 153 -4.60 -21.65 2.40
CA HIS A 153 -5.46 -20.82 3.22
C HIS A 153 -4.84 -19.45 3.45
N ALA A 154 -5.64 -18.41 3.24
CA ALA A 154 -5.25 -17.02 3.46
C ALA A 154 -6.27 -16.32 4.34
N SER A 155 -5.79 -15.49 5.28
CA SER A 155 -6.61 -14.65 6.15
C SER A 155 -5.82 -13.40 6.56
N PRO A 156 -6.45 -12.33 7.05
CA PRO A 156 -5.73 -11.10 7.40
C PRO A 156 -4.58 -11.35 8.37
N GLY A 157 -3.34 -11.10 7.93
CA GLY A 157 -2.13 -11.30 8.71
C GLY A 157 -1.59 -12.73 8.79
N TYR A 158 -2.17 -13.69 8.04
CA TYR A 158 -1.73 -15.09 8.05
C TYR A 158 -1.96 -15.81 6.73
N TYR A 159 -0.99 -16.60 6.32
CA TYR A 159 -1.05 -17.45 5.13
C TYR A 159 -0.51 -18.85 5.45
N ASP A 160 -1.12 -19.90 4.92
CA ASP A 160 -0.53 -21.22 4.90
C ASP A 160 -0.78 -22.01 3.63
N VAL A 161 0.17 -22.88 3.33
CA VAL A 161 0.06 -23.84 2.23
C VAL A 161 0.78 -25.14 2.59
N THR A 162 0.22 -26.27 2.15
CA THR A 162 0.96 -27.53 2.12
C THR A 162 1.40 -27.83 0.69
N LEU A 163 2.72 -27.89 0.50
CA LEU A 163 3.36 -28.18 -0.78
C LEU A 163 3.29 -29.68 -1.08
N ASP A 164 3.34 -30.06 -2.36
CA ASP A 164 3.28 -31.47 -2.78
C ASP A 164 4.48 -32.31 -2.29
N SER A 165 5.57 -31.64 -1.89
CA SER A 165 6.72 -32.24 -1.20
C SER A 165 6.38 -32.74 0.22
N GLY A 166 5.19 -32.41 0.73
CA GLY A 166 4.76 -32.67 2.10
C GLY A 166 5.16 -31.58 3.10
N THR A 167 5.91 -30.57 2.67
CA THR A 167 6.30 -29.43 3.51
C THR A 167 5.12 -28.49 3.71
N SER A 168 4.77 -28.20 4.95
CA SER A 168 3.79 -27.15 5.31
C SER A 168 4.52 -25.84 5.62
N VAL A 169 4.03 -24.76 5.03
CA VAL A 169 4.53 -23.39 5.24
C VAL A 169 3.41 -22.58 5.89
N GLN A 170 3.71 -21.93 7.01
CA GLN A 170 2.80 -21.02 7.71
C GLN A 170 3.51 -19.70 7.95
N LEU A 171 2.86 -18.59 7.61
CA LEU A 171 3.42 -17.24 7.67
C LEU A 171 2.50 -16.35 8.50
N ALA A 172 3.08 -15.54 9.39
CA ALA A 172 2.39 -14.46 10.08
C ALA A 172 3.28 -13.21 10.08
N ALA A 173 2.68 -12.03 9.93
CA ALA A 173 3.42 -10.77 9.81
C ALA A 173 2.96 -9.75 10.86
N ALA A 174 3.93 -9.04 11.44
CA ALA A 174 3.77 -7.76 12.13
C ALA A 174 4.08 -6.61 11.14
N THR A 175 4.26 -5.39 11.64
CA THR A 175 4.45 -4.22 10.76
C THR A 175 5.75 -4.31 9.95
N ARG A 176 6.88 -4.74 10.52
CA ARG A 176 8.22 -4.74 9.86
C ARG A 176 8.91 -6.09 9.89
N SER A 177 8.27 -7.07 10.51
CA SER A 177 8.82 -8.39 10.80
C SER A 177 7.75 -9.47 10.69
N GLY A 178 8.16 -10.73 10.65
CA GLY A 178 7.25 -11.87 10.55
C GLY A 178 7.87 -13.16 11.04
N VAL A 179 7.02 -14.17 11.18
CA VAL A 179 7.39 -15.53 11.59
C VAL A 179 6.92 -16.51 10.51
N GLY A 180 7.88 -17.26 9.95
CA GLY A 180 7.65 -18.37 9.06
C GLY A 180 7.93 -19.70 9.76
N VAL A 181 6.97 -20.63 9.71
CA VAL A 181 7.14 -22.01 10.17
C VAL A 181 7.15 -22.92 8.96
N PHE A 182 8.29 -23.56 8.71
CA PHE A 182 8.50 -24.54 7.65
C PHE A 182 8.57 -25.93 8.29
N ALA A 183 7.47 -26.68 8.20
CA ALA A 183 7.35 -28.02 8.75
C ALA A 183 7.59 -29.07 7.66
N TYR A 184 8.76 -29.70 7.69
CA TYR A 184 9.18 -30.70 6.71
C TYR A 184 8.70 -32.11 7.08
N ALA A 185 8.90 -33.07 6.18
CA ALA A 185 8.87 -34.48 6.58
C ALA A 185 9.98 -34.78 7.60
N HIS A 186 9.77 -35.80 8.44
CA HIS A 186 10.79 -36.29 9.36
C HIS A 186 11.91 -36.97 8.56
N GLN A 187 13.04 -36.27 8.41
CA GLN A 187 14.16 -36.71 7.60
C GLN A 187 15.48 -36.04 8.04
N PRO A 188 16.65 -36.65 7.77
CA PRO A 188 17.92 -36.12 8.27
C PRO A 188 18.38 -34.83 7.58
N ARG A 189 17.79 -34.48 6.43
CA ARG A 189 18.24 -33.36 5.59
C ARG A 189 17.04 -32.63 4.99
N SER A 190 16.78 -31.43 5.49
CA SER A 190 15.81 -30.49 4.93
C SER A 190 16.47 -29.12 4.82
N SER A 191 16.34 -28.46 3.68
CA SER A 191 16.98 -27.18 3.42
C SER A 191 15.97 -26.05 3.29
N LEU A 192 16.40 -24.86 3.68
CA LEU A 192 15.72 -23.60 3.43
C LEU A 192 16.73 -22.66 2.78
N LEU A 193 16.38 -22.12 1.62
CA LEU A 193 17.18 -21.15 0.91
C LEU A 193 16.60 -19.75 1.12
N ILE A 194 17.47 -18.75 1.14
CA ILE A 194 17.12 -17.33 1.10
C ILE A 194 17.81 -16.75 -0.12
N ASP A 195 17.01 -16.37 -1.12
CA ASP A 195 17.51 -15.76 -2.35
C ASP A 195 17.68 -14.25 -2.15
N ALA A 196 18.91 -13.82 -1.85
CA ALA A 196 19.18 -12.41 -1.56
C ALA A 196 19.11 -11.53 -2.82
N GLY A 197 19.31 -12.12 -4.00
CA GLY A 197 19.22 -11.49 -5.32
C GLY A 197 17.99 -11.96 -6.12
N GLY A 198 16.90 -12.26 -5.41
CA GLY A 198 15.66 -12.80 -5.97
C GLY A 198 14.52 -11.80 -6.12
N SER A 199 14.78 -10.48 -6.05
CA SER A 199 13.73 -9.45 -6.14
C SER A 199 12.98 -9.54 -7.47
N ALA A 200 11.68 -9.21 -7.51
CA ALA A 200 10.84 -9.46 -8.70
C ALA A 200 11.29 -8.69 -9.97
N ASN A 201 11.96 -7.55 -9.79
CA ASN A 201 12.54 -6.77 -10.90
C ASN A 201 14.00 -7.11 -11.20
N GLY A 202 14.57 -8.10 -10.49
CA GLY A 202 15.99 -8.40 -10.49
C GLY A 202 16.82 -7.35 -9.75
N ASP A 203 18.02 -7.75 -9.34
CA ASP A 203 18.88 -6.92 -8.50
C ASP A 203 20.09 -6.40 -9.27
N THR A 204 20.52 -5.18 -8.92
CA THR A 204 21.78 -4.58 -9.39
C THR A 204 22.92 -4.87 -8.41
N ALA A 205 22.60 -5.15 -7.15
CA ALA A 205 23.53 -5.61 -6.12
C ALA A 205 22.77 -6.41 -5.07
N ALA A 206 23.34 -7.50 -4.59
CA ALA A 206 22.81 -8.27 -3.48
C ALA A 206 23.94 -8.85 -2.65
N LYS A 207 23.69 -8.96 -1.34
CA LYS A 207 24.65 -9.50 -0.38
C LYS A 207 23.93 -10.34 0.66
N VAL A 208 24.54 -11.45 1.03
CA VAL A 208 24.07 -12.31 2.11
C VAL A 208 25.22 -12.70 3.03
N VAL A 209 24.93 -12.79 4.32
CA VAL A 209 25.86 -13.20 5.37
C VAL A 209 25.15 -14.21 6.27
N ILE A 210 25.79 -15.34 6.50
CA ILE A 210 25.39 -16.41 7.42
C ILE A 210 26.24 -16.27 8.68
N ASP A 211 25.59 -16.23 9.84
CA ASP A 211 26.21 -16.33 11.16
C ASP A 211 25.73 -17.63 11.85
N PRO A 212 26.47 -18.73 11.68
CA PRO A 212 26.11 -20.01 12.27
C PRO A 212 26.17 -20.02 13.81
N ALA A 213 26.96 -19.13 14.42
CA ALA A 213 27.11 -19.09 15.88
C ALA A 213 25.86 -18.56 16.58
N HIS A 214 25.09 -17.72 15.88
CA HIS A 214 23.85 -17.12 16.38
C HIS A 214 22.60 -17.57 15.62
N ASN A 215 22.71 -18.61 14.78
CA ASN A 215 21.63 -19.13 13.94
C ASN A 215 20.95 -18.03 13.13
N ARG A 216 21.75 -17.20 12.45
CA ARG A 216 21.27 -15.99 11.80
C ARG A 216 21.73 -15.89 10.35
N VAL A 217 20.88 -15.29 9.51
CA VAL A 217 21.24 -14.82 8.17
C VAL A 217 20.81 -13.36 8.05
N SER A 218 21.59 -12.54 7.36
CA SER A 218 21.25 -11.15 7.07
C SER A 218 21.81 -10.74 5.72
N GLY A 219 21.27 -9.67 5.15
CA GLY A 219 21.72 -9.23 3.84
C GLY A 219 21.06 -7.96 3.36
N SER A 220 21.27 -7.68 2.09
CA SER A 220 20.70 -6.53 1.39
C SER A 220 20.50 -6.83 -0.08
N ALA A 221 19.54 -6.14 -0.69
CA ALA A 221 19.29 -6.12 -2.12
C ALA A 221 19.15 -4.66 -2.57
N THR A 222 19.65 -4.35 -3.78
CA THR A 222 19.38 -3.10 -4.48
C THR A 222 18.69 -3.43 -5.80
N THR A 223 17.48 -2.93 -5.96
CA THR A 223 16.61 -3.20 -7.10
C THR A 223 15.91 -1.93 -7.55
N THR A 224 15.13 -2.00 -8.62
CA THR A 224 14.43 -0.86 -9.22
C THR A 224 12.98 -0.77 -8.76
N VAL A 225 12.54 0.45 -8.55
CA VAL A 225 11.12 0.75 -8.32
C VAL A 225 10.30 0.40 -9.55
N GLY A 226 9.16 -0.28 -9.36
CA GLY A 226 8.34 -0.94 -10.38
C GLY A 226 8.62 -0.66 -11.87
N CYS A 227 7.73 0.07 -12.55
CA CYS A 227 7.90 0.45 -13.95
C CYS A 227 8.98 1.54 -14.20
N GLY A 228 9.74 1.93 -13.17
CA GLY A 228 10.73 3.00 -13.20
C GLY A 228 12.14 2.49 -13.47
N SER A 229 13.13 3.36 -13.24
CA SER A 229 14.56 3.02 -13.35
C SER A 229 15.38 3.42 -12.12
N GLU A 230 14.74 4.14 -11.20
CA GLU A 230 15.26 4.56 -9.92
C GLU A 230 15.44 3.34 -9.03
N GLN A 231 16.53 3.33 -8.25
CA GLN A 231 16.88 2.20 -7.39
C GLN A 231 16.57 2.50 -5.93
N TYR A 232 16.24 1.46 -5.18
CA TYR A 232 16.17 1.47 -3.73
C TYR A 232 16.99 0.31 -3.17
N THR A 233 17.44 0.44 -1.93
CA THR A 233 18.12 -0.63 -1.20
C THR A 233 17.28 -1.05 0.00
N ILE A 234 17.15 -2.35 0.20
CA ILE A 234 16.46 -2.95 1.34
C ILE A 234 17.39 -3.96 2.02
N TYR A 235 17.23 -4.12 3.32
CA TYR A 235 18.02 -4.97 4.20
C TYR A 235 17.11 -5.96 4.92
N PHE A 236 17.64 -7.14 5.24
CA PHE A 236 16.93 -8.12 6.06
C PHE A 236 17.80 -8.71 7.17
N ALA A 237 17.16 -9.19 8.22
CA ALA A 237 17.76 -10.03 9.25
C ALA A 237 16.79 -11.16 9.63
N THR A 238 17.31 -12.39 9.64
CA THR A 238 16.56 -13.60 9.92
C THR A 238 17.23 -14.43 10.99
N THR A 239 16.49 -14.84 12.02
CA THR A 239 16.95 -15.78 13.07
C THR A 239 16.20 -17.11 12.98
N PHE A 240 16.88 -18.19 13.34
CA PHE A 240 16.35 -19.55 13.30
C PHE A 240 16.28 -20.17 14.69
N ASN A 241 15.26 -21.01 14.93
CA ASN A 241 15.10 -21.72 16.21
C ASN A 241 16.15 -22.82 16.47
N ARG A 242 17.00 -23.13 15.50
CA ARG A 242 17.96 -24.24 15.56
C ARG A 242 19.21 -23.95 14.73
N GLY A 243 20.28 -24.65 15.05
CA GLY A 243 21.55 -24.59 14.31
C GLY A 243 21.49 -25.28 12.94
N PHE A 244 22.44 -24.91 12.10
CA PHE A 244 22.58 -25.42 10.73
C PHE A 244 23.45 -26.67 10.73
N ALA A 245 22.94 -27.79 10.21
CA ALA A 245 23.72 -29.02 10.02
C ALA A 245 24.78 -28.82 8.92
N THR A 246 24.41 -28.14 7.84
CA THR A 246 25.34 -27.58 6.84
C THR A 246 24.78 -26.28 6.31
N TYR A 247 25.65 -25.48 5.69
CA TYR A 247 25.27 -24.23 5.06
C TYR A 247 26.26 -23.89 3.93
N GLY A 248 25.88 -22.92 3.11
CA GLY A 248 26.73 -22.33 2.08
C GLY A 248 26.00 -21.20 1.37
N THR A 249 26.67 -20.58 0.42
CA THR A 249 26.11 -19.51 -0.41
C THR A 249 26.16 -19.87 -1.89
N TRP A 250 25.52 -19.08 -2.73
CA TRP A 250 25.75 -19.10 -4.18
C TRP A 250 26.06 -17.69 -4.70
N GLU A 251 26.77 -17.63 -5.82
CA GLU A 251 26.97 -16.43 -6.62
C GLU A 251 26.66 -16.77 -8.09
N GLY A 252 25.57 -16.23 -8.61
CA GLY A 252 25.03 -16.65 -9.90
C GLY A 252 24.83 -18.17 -9.94
N THR A 253 25.40 -18.83 -10.96
CA THR A 253 25.25 -20.28 -11.16
C THR A 253 26.17 -21.13 -10.29
N GLU A 254 27.09 -20.53 -9.52
CA GLU A 254 28.06 -21.26 -8.70
C GLU A 254 27.55 -21.46 -7.28
N LEU A 255 27.38 -22.72 -6.86
CA LEU A 255 27.14 -23.07 -5.47
C LEU A 255 28.47 -23.17 -4.71
N ARG A 256 28.55 -22.55 -3.53
CA ARG A 256 29.73 -22.51 -2.69
C ARG A 256 29.42 -23.11 -1.32
N PRO A 257 29.70 -24.41 -1.11
CA PRO A 257 29.48 -25.05 0.18
C PRO A 257 30.41 -24.49 1.26
N GLN A 258 29.90 -24.40 2.50
CA GLN A 258 30.66 -23.99 3.70
C GLN A 258 31.21 -22.56 3.68
N THR A 259 30.70 -21.70 2.79
CA THR A 259 30.92 -20.24 2.85
C THR A 259 29.85 -19.57 3.71
N THR A 260 30.21 -18.44 4.30
CA THR A 260 29.32 -17.64 5.16
C THR A 260 28.91 -16.31 4.55
N SER A 261 29.34 -16.01 3.33
CA SER A 261 28.93 -14.78 2.64
C SER A 261 28.98 -14.93 1.13
N ALA A 262 28.14 -14.16 0.44
CA ALA A 262 28.21 -13.94 -1.00
C ALA A 262 27.84 -12.48 -1.30
N ASP A 263 28.43 -11.96 -2.37
CA ASP A 263 28.27 -10.58 -2.85
C ASP A 263 28.21 -10.61 -4.38
N ASP A 264 27.01 -10.85 -4.89
CA ASP A 264 26.69 -10.93 -6.32
C ASP A 264 25.21 -10.56 -6.49
N PRO A 265 24.80 -9.86 -7.56
CA PRO A 265 23.39 -9.51 -7.78
C PRO A 265 22.44 -10.72 -7.87
N ARG A 266 22.95 -11.94 -8.05
CA ARG A 266 22.18 -13.19 -8.01
C ARG A 266 22.73 -14.12 -6.94
N SER A 267 23.00 -13.57 -5.75
CA SER A 267 23.52 -14.30 -4.60
C SER A 267 22.42 -14.74 -3.64
N GLY A 268 22.72 -15.75 -2.82
CA GLY A 268 21.86 -16.15 -1.72
C GLY A 268 22.50 -17.22 -0.86
N ALA A 269 21.76 -17.71 0.13
CA ALA A 269 22.23 -18.65 1.14
C ALA A 269 21.34 -19.88 1.22
N TYR A 270 21.93 -21.05 1.45
CA TYR A 270 21.19 -22.26 1.81
C TYR A 270 21.60 -22.73 3.20
N LEU A 271 20.60 -23.18 3.95
CA LEU A 271 20.74 -23.72 5.30
C LEU A 271 20.10 -25.10 5.32
N THR A 272 20.86 -26.13 5.67
CA THR A 272 20.31 -27.48 5.83
C THR A 272 20.23 -27.85 7.30
N PHE A 273 19.11 -28.43 7.68
CA PHE A 273 18.75 -28.80 9.03
C PHE A 273 18.54 -30.31 9.13
N ASP A 274 18.82 -30.87 10.30
CA ASP A 274 18.28 -32.17 10.68
C ASP A 274 16.83 -31.96 11.17
N THR A 275 15.88 -32.59 10.49
CA THR A 275 14.44 -32.52 10.81
C THR A 275 13.90 -33.89 11.24
N SER A 276 14.77 -34.81 11.65
CA SER A 276 14.39 -36.18 12.02
C SER A 276 13.52 -36.21 13.29
N ASP A 277 13.92 -35.48 14.33
CA ASP A 277 13.23 -35.47 15.63
C ASP A 277 12.18 -34.35 15.74
N ASP A 278 12.48 -33.17 15.20
CA ASP A 278 11.56 -32.03 15.12
C ASP A 278 11.51 -31.52 13.68
N SER A 279 10.35 -31.62 13.05
CA SER A 279 10.14 -31.22 11.66
C SER A 279 10.15 -29.71 11.40
N LYS A 280 10.02 -28.88 12.44
CA LYS A 280 9.74 -27.44 12.31
C LYS A 280 10.99 -26.56 12.33
N VAL A 281 11.34 -26.02 11.17
CA VAL A 281 12.27 -24.88 11.06
C VAL A 281 11.47 -23.60 11.21
N ILE A 282 11.76 -22.81 12.23
CA ILE A 282 11.09 -21.52 12.48
C ILE A 282 12.07 -20.41 12.13
N ALA A 283 11.70 -19.59 11.15
CA ALA A 283 12.41 -18.38 10.74
C ALA A 283 11.67 -17.15 11.26
N ARG A 284 12.36 -16.26 11.97
CA ARG A 284 11.86 -14.91 12.28
C ARG A 284 12.63 -13.95 11.42
N SER A 285 11.95 -13.19 10.57
CA SER A 285 12.58 -12.27 9.62
C SER A 285 12.07 -10.86 9.83
N ALA A 286 12.89 -9.86 9.53
CA ALA A 286 12.49 -8.46 9.48
C ALA A 286 13.23 -7.74 8.36
N VAL A 287 12.62 -6.67 7.86
CA VAL A 287 13.17 -5.81 6.82
C VAL A 287 13.45 -4.41 7.35
N SER A 288 14.32 -3.67 6.67
CA SER A 288 14.57 -2.24 6.86
C SER A 288 15.07 -1.62 5.56
N TYR A 289 14.71 -0.37 5.28
CA TYR A 289 15.28 0.41 4.18
C TYR A 289 16.51 1.24 4.60
N VAL A 290 16.95 1.11 5.85
CA VAL A 290 18.07 1.87 6.42
C VAL A 290 19.32 1.00 6.56
N SER A 291 19.22 -0.13 7.24
CA SER A 291 20.38 -0.99 7.57
C SER A 291 20.00 -2.39 8.07
N VAL A 292 20.98 -3.29 8.13
CA VAL A 292 20.83 -4.60 8.79
C VAL A 292 20.58 -4.42 10.29
N GLU A 293 21.24 -3.47 10.93
CA GLU A 293 21.10 -3.17 12.36
C GLU A 293 19.67 -2.74 12.70
N ASN A 294 19.02 -1.97 11.82
CA ASN A 294 17.63 -1.57 11.99
C ASN A 294 16.67 -2.75 11.74
N ALA A 295 16.94 -3.59 10.74
CA ALA A 295 16.18 -4.83 10.55
C ALA A 295 16.24 -5.73 11.80
N GLU A 296 17.41 -5.83 12.46
CA GLU A 296 17.49 -6.54 13.74
C GLU A 296 16.68 -5.87 14.86
N MET A 297 16.67 -4.54 14.95
CA MET A 297 15.87 -3.82 15.93
C MET A 297 14.38 -4.06 15.71
N ASN A 298 13.93 -4.08 14.46
CA ASN A 298 12.57 -4.44 14.08
C ASN A 298 12.25 -5.88 14.53
N LEU A 299 13.13 -6.85 14.25
CA LEU A 299 12.96 -8.25 14.67
C LEU A 299 12.83 -8.39 16.20
N ARG A 300 13.75 -7.79 16.95
CA ARG A 300 13.77 -7.86 18.42
C ARG A 300 12.53 -7.24 19.07
N SER A 301 12.01 -6.17 18.48
CA SER A 301 10.88 -5.44 19.05
C SER A 301 9.53 -6.09 18.75
N GLU A 302 9.36 -6.70 17.58
CA GLU A 302 8.05 -7.14 17.10
C GLU A 302 7.81 -8.65 17.22
N VAL A 303 8.84 -9.50 17.06
CA VAL A 303 8.68 -10.97 16.94
C VAL A 303 9.61 -11.83 17.82
N GLU A 304 10.64 -11.25 18.43
CA GLU A 304 11.53 -12.01 19.32
C GLU A 304 10.78 -12.55 20.55
N GLY A 305 10.98 -13.84 20.86
CA GLY A 305 10.29 -14.51 21.98
C GLY A 305 8.82 -14.85 21.73
N ARG A 306 8.23 -14.40 20.62
CA ARG A 306 6.83 -14.64 20.25
C ARG A 306 6.72 -15.81 19.27
N ASP A 307 5.63 -16.55 19.35
CA ASP A 307 5.35 -17.64 18.40
C ASP A 307 4.42 -17.20 17.26
N LEU A 308 4.26 -18.06 16.25
CA LEU A 308 3.44 -17.76 15.08
C LEU A 308 1.99 -17.44 15.45
N GLN A 309 1.42 -18.14 16.44
CA GLN A 309 0.04 -17.95 16.84
C GLN A 309 -0.14 -16.59 17.51
N GLU A 310 0.81 -16.17 18.35
CA GLU A 310 0.77 -14.88 19.00
C GLU A 310 0.85 -13.71 18.01
N ILE A 311 1.70 -13.82 16.98
CA ILE A 311 1.79 -12.82 15.91
C ILE A 311 0.50 -12.80 15.10
N ARG A 312 0.01 -13.96 14.66
CA ARG A 312 -1.27 -14.09 13.94
C ARG A 312 -2.42 -13.43 14.70
N ASP A 313 -2.56 -13.73 15.99
CA ASP A 313 -3.67 -13.23 16.81
C ASP A 313 -3.57 -11.72 17.02
N THR A 314 -2.35 -11.20 17.24
CA THR A 314 -2.10 -9.76 17.38
C THR A 314 -2.44 -9.01 16.09
N THR A 315 -2.00 -9.54 14.94
CA THR A 315 -2.25 -8.92 13.63
C THR A 315 -3.71 -9.04 13.23
N THR A 316 -4.37 -10.17 13.53
CA THR A 316 -5.82 -10.34 13.33
C THR A 316 -6.61 -9.33 14.18
N ALA A 317 -6.18 -9.05 15.41
CA ALA A 317 -6.79 -8.03 16.24
C ALA A 317 -6.61 -6.62 15.65
N ALA A 318 -5.42 -6.30 15.10
CA ALA A 318 -5.19 -5.05 14.39
C ALA A 318 -6.09 -4.91 13.16
N TRP A 319 -6.25 -5.98 12.38
CA TRP A 319 -7.20 -6.03 11.26
C TRP A 319 -8.65 -5.80 11.71
N ASN A 320 -9.09 -6.49 12.77
CA ASN A 320 -10.42 -6.29 13.32
C ASN A 320 -10.66 -4.85 13.79
N ASN A 321 -9.64 -4.18 14.31
CA ASN A 321 -9.72 -2.77 14.70
C ASN A 321 -9.95 -1.85 13.49
N VAL A 322 -9.18 -2.00 12.40
CA VAL A 322 -9.35 -1.12 11.21
C VAL A 322 -10.59 -1.47 10.40
N LEU A 323 -10.94 -2.76 10.27
CA LEU A 323 -12.14 -3.20 9.57
C LEU A 323 -13.42 -2.84 10.35
N GLY A 324 -13.35 -2.82 11.69
CA GLY A 324 -14.43 -2.40 12.58
C GLY A 324 -14.73 -0.90 12.57
N LYS A 325 -13.95 -0.09 11.84
CA LYS A 325 -14.28 1.31 11.58
C LYS A 325 -15.55 1.47 10.73
N ILE A 326 -15.95 0.42 10.00
CA ILE A 326 -17.24 0.37 9.30
C ILE A 326 -17.95 -0.94 9.62
N ASP A 327 -19.06 -0.83 10.36
CA ASP A 327 -19.97 -1.96 10.60
C ASP A 327 -21.08 -1.97 9.52
N VAL A 328 -21.15 -3.05 8.74
CA VAL A 328 -22.21 -3.23 7.73
C VAL A 328 -23.19 -4.31 8.18
N SER A 329 -24.49 -4.00 8.09
CA SER A 329 -25.57 -4.94 8.39
C SER A 329 -26.47 -5.16 7.16
N GLY A 330 -27.09 -6.34 7.09
CA GLY A 330 -27.85 -6.78 5.92
C GLY A 330 -26.95 -7.36 4.81
N GLY A 331 -27.56 -7.66 3.66
CA GLY A 331 -26.88 -8.34 2.55
C GLY A 331 -26.64 -9.83 2.78
N SER A 332 -26.06 -10.51 1.79
CA SER A 332 -25.58 -11.89 1.92
C SER A 332 -24.16 -11.91 2.52
N GLU A 333 -23.73 -13.06 3.04
CA GLU A 333 -22.34 -13.25 3.49
C GLU A 333 -21.33 -12.98 2.35
N ALA A 334 -21.68 -13.34 1.10
CA ALA A 334 -20.87 -13.02 -0.06
C ALA A 334 -20.72 -11.50 -0.28
N ALA A 335 -21.77 -10.71 -0.05
CA ALA A 335 -21.68 -9.26 -0.13
C ALA A 335 -20.82 -8.67 1.00
N GLN A 336 -20.90 -9.22 2.21
CA GLN A 336 -20.04 -8.82 3.34
C GLN A 336 -18.58 -9.19 3.06
N ARG A 337 -18.31 -10.36 2.46
CA ARG A 337 -16.97 -10.76 2.01
C ARG A 337 -16.40 -9.78 0.99
N ILE A 338 -17.17 -9.41 -0.04
CA ILE A 338 -16.74 -8.39 -1.01
C ILE A 338 -16.41 -7.07 -0.32
N PHE A 339 -17.27 -6.60 0.58
CA PHE A 339 -17.07 -5.34 1.29
C PHE A 339 -15.82 -5.35 2.17
N TYR A 340 -15.70 -6.35 3.05
CA TYR A 340 -14.58 -6.41 3.99
C TYR A 340 -13.26 -6.77 3.31
N THR A 341 -13.26 -7.54 2.21
CA THR A 341 -12.05 -7.72 1.41
C THR A 341 -11.63 -6.43 0.71
N ALA A 342 -12.58 -5.65 0.17
CA ALA A 342 -12.24 -4.35 -0.41
C ALA A 342 -11.66 -3.39 0.65
N LEU A 343 -12.22 -3.40 1.88
CA LEU A 343 -11.70 -2.60 2.99
C LEU A 343 -10.35 -3.13 3.50
N TYR A 344 -10.10 -4.44 3.44
CA TYR A 344 -8.80 -5.03 3.70
C TYR A 344 -7.75 -4.49 2.72
N HIS A 345 -8.00 -4.61 1.41
CA HIS A 345 -7.10 -4.11 0.36
C HIS A 345 -6.85 -2.60 0.48
N PHE A 346 -7.84 -1.84 0.91
CA PHE A 346 -7.71 -0.41 1.21
C PHE A 346 -6.71 -0.11 2.36
N TYR A 347 -6.55 -1.01 3.33
CA TYR A 347 -5.65 -0.84 4.47
C TYR A 347 -4.31 -1.57 4.31
N VAL A 348 -4.07 -2.26 3.19
CA VAL A 348 -2.76 -2.88 2.92
C VAL A 348 -1.71 -1.80 2.67
N GLU A 349 -2.02 -0.81 1.83
CA GLU A 349 -1.13 0.28 1.42
C GLU A 349 -1.79 1.66 1.61
N PRO A 350 -1.03 2.75 1.80
CA PRO A 350 0.43 2.86 1.71
C PRO A 350 1.15 2.15 2.86
N SER A 351 2.41 1.78 2.62
CA SER A 351 3.21 0.97 3.54
C SER A 351 3.99 1.85 4.51
N THR A 352 4.07 1.42 5.77
CA THR A 352 5.00 2.02 6.74
C THR A 352 6.43 1.89 6.20
N PHE A 353 7.22 2.96 6.23
CA PHE A 353 8.56 3.02 5.64
C PHE A 353 9.69 3.30 6.65
N ASN A 354 9.37 3.83 7.83
CA ASN A 354 10.35 4.00 8.91
C ASN A 354 10.47 2.75 9.78
N ASP A 355 11.66 2.49 10.33
CA ASP A 355 11.96 1.47 11.32
C ASP A 355 11.36 1.78 12.70
N VAL A 356 11.41 0.83 13.64
CA VAL A 356 10.83 0.99 14.99
C VAL A 356 11.50 2.10 15.82
N ASN A 357 12.74 2.47 15.50
CA ASN A 357 13.44 3.60 16.12
C ASN A 357 13.06 4.96 15.50
N GLY A 358 12.18 4.96 14.49
CA GLY A 358 11.73 6.14 13.75
C GLY A 358 12.60 6.49 12.54
N GLU A 359 13.71 5.80 12.30
CA GLU A 359 14.60 6.11 11.16
C GLU A 359 14.02 5.64 9.83
N TYR A 360 14.26 6.39 8.77
CA TYR A 360 13.93 6.01 7.39
C TYR A 360 14.96 6.60 6.42
N ARG A 361 15.06 6.02 5.23
CA ARG A 361 15.89 6.55 4.15
C ARG A 361 15.14 7.64 3.39
N GLY A 362 15.64 8.87 3.38
CA GLY A 362 15.03 9.97 2.65
C GLY A 362 15.26 9.89 1.14
N PHE A 363 14.59 10.77 0.38
CA PHE A 363 14.80 10.87 -1.06
C PHE A 363 16.20 11.41 -1.41
N ASP A 364 16.84 12.14 -0.50
CA ASP A 364 18.24 12.58 -0.56
C ASP A 364 19.27 11.47 -0.29
N ASP A 365 18.79 10.23 -0.09
CA ASP A 365 19.58 9.08 0.34
C ASP A 365 20.23 9.23 1.72
N GLU A 366 19.83 10.21 2.53
CA GLU A 366 20.27 10.35 3.92
C GLU A 366 19.30 9.64 4.88
N VAL A 367 19.76 9.36 6.10
CA VAL A 367 18.89 8.81 7.14
C VAL A 367 18.21 9.94 7.88
N HIS A 368 16.88 9.91 7.91
CA HIS A 368 16.03 10.85 8.64
C HIS A 368 15.26 10.13 9.74
N THR A 369 14.66 10.88 10.66
CA THR A 369 13.90 10.29 11.78
C THR A 369 12.54 10.97 11.90
N VAL A 370 11.47 10.19 12.01
CA VAL A 370 10.13 10.72 12.29
C VAL A 370 9.98 11.11 13.76
N PRO A 371 9.16 12.12 14.09
CA PRO A 371 8.84 12.42 15.48
C PRO A 371 8.14 11.25 16.17
N PRO A 372 8.30 11.07 17.50
CA PRO A 372 7.62 10.01 18.24
C PRO A 372 6.10 10.06 18.04
N GLY A 373 5.49 8.90 17.78
CA GLY A 373 4.04 8.78 17.54
C GLY A 373 3.61 9.01 16.10
N HIS A 374 4.53 9.36 15.20
CA HIS A 374 4.29 9.47 13.77
C HIS A 374 4.99 8.36 12.99
N ALA A 375 4.54 8.14 11.77
CA ALA A 375 5.18 7.30 10.78
C ALA A 375 5.56 8.09 9.52
N HIS A 376 6.44 7.48 8.73
CA HIS A 376 6.69 7.88 7.34
C HIS A 376 6.20 6.74 6.44
N TYR A 377 5.55 7.10 5.34
CA TYR A 377 4.87 6.16 4.44
C TYR A 377 5.47 6.21 3.04
N SER A 378 5.56 5.04 2.41
CA SER A 378 5.92 4.82 1.01
C SER A 378 4.71 4.27 0.25
N ASP A 379 4.87 3.95 -1.04
CA ASP A 379 3.86 3.31 -1.87
C ASP A 379 2.62 4.18 -2.05
N ILE A 380 2.86 5.49 -2.21
CA ILE A 380 1.82 6.51 -2.32
C ILE A 380 1.57 6.79 -3.80
N ASP A 381 0.44 6.30 -4.30
CA ASP A 381 -0.09 6.69 -5.60
C ASP A 381 -0.94 7.96 -5.49
N ALA A 382 -0.41 9.10 -5.93
CA ALA A 382 -1.19 10.33 -5.90
C ALA A 382 -2.34 10.33 -6.94
N TRP A 383 -2.09 9.86 -8.16
CA TRP A 383 -3.06 9.90 -9.29
C TRP A 383 -4.27 8.98 -9.08
N GLY A 384 -4.05 7.77 -8.57
CA GLY A 384 -5.12 6.88 -8.13
C GLY A 384 -5.70 7.32 -6.78
N GLY A 385 -4.83 7.73 -5.86
CA GLY A 385 -5.17 7.96 -4.46
C GLY A 385 -6.04 9.19 -4.19
N TYR A 386 -5.92 10.25 -4.99
CA TYR A 386 -6.70 11.48 -4.77
C TYR A 386 -8.20 11.27 -4.98
N ARG A 387 -8.59 10.30 -5.83
CA ARG A 387 -9.98 10.14 -6.33
C ARG A 387 -10.95 9.67 -5.25
N THR A 388 -10.51 8.74 -4.40
CA THR A 388 -11.35 8.13 -3.36
C THR A 388 -10.55 7.75 -2.11
N PHE A 389 -9.34 7.20 -2.29
CA PHE A 389 -8.54 6.62 -1.23
C PHE A 389 -8.26 7.59 -0.09
N ILE A 390 -7.59 8.72 -0.37
CA ILE A 390 -7.13 9.62 0.71
C ILE A 390 -8.28 10.26 1.47
N SER A 391 -9.41 10.52 0.79
CA SER A 391 -10.62 11.09 1.41
C SER A 391 -11.23 10.10 2.40
N LEU A 392 -11.31 8.82 2.02
CA LEU A 392 -11.79 7.77 2.92
C LEU A 392 -10.79 7.53 4.07
N LEU A 393 -9.49 7.54 3.79
CA LEU A 393 -8.46 7.36 4.81
C LEU A 393 -8.50 8.49 5.83
N ALA A 394 -8.64 9.74 5.39
CA ALA A 394 -8.76 10.90 6.29
C ALA A 394 -10.04 10.85 7.15
N LEU A 395 -11.12 10.27 6.63
CA LEU A 395 -12.37 10.10 7.39
C LEU A 395 -12.26 9.00 8.45
N LEU A 396 -11.65 7.86 8.10
CA LEU A 396 -11.60 6.68 8.96
C LEU A 396 -10.37 6.69 9.90
N SER A 397 -9.24 7.19 9.41
CA SER A 397 -7.90 7.14 10.04
C SER A 397 -7.17 8.47 9.82
N PRO A 398 -7.69 9.61 10.34
CA PRO A 398 -7.12 10.94 10.10
C PRO A 398 -5.65 11.07 10.52
N GLU A 399 -5.22 10.33 11.54
CA GLU A 399 -3.84 10.20 11.99
C GLU A 399 -2.93 9.62 10.89
N VAL A 400 -3.31 8.47 10.32
CA VAL A 400 -2.57 7.83 9.22
C VAL A 400 -2.56 8.73 7.98
N ALA A 401 -3.71 9.31 7.63
CA ALA A 401 -3.78 10.23 6.48
C ALA A 401 -2.92 11.49 6.68
N SER A 402 -2.78 11.98 7.92
CA SER A 402 -1.90 13.12 8.22
C SER A 402 -0.43 12.75 8.04
N ASP A 403 -0.02 11.56 8.49
CA ASP A 403 1.35 11.06 8.28
C ASP A 403 1.66 10.75 6.81
N VAL A 404 0.70 10.25 6.03
CA VAL A 404 0.84 10.08 4.57
C VAL A 404 1.10 11.42 3.89
N VAL A 405 0.31 12.45 4.22
CA VAL A 405 0.53 13.81 3.68
C VAL A 405 1.86 14.38 4.15
N GLN A 406 2.20 14.20 5.43
CA GLN A 406 3.46 14.67 5.97
C GLN A 406 4.68 13.97 5.34
N SER A 407 4.52 12.73 4.87
CA SER A 407 5.56 12.00 4.13
C SER A 407 5.84 12.67 2.79
N LEU A 408 4.80 12.97 1.99
CA LEU A 408 4.96 13.71 0.72
C LEU A 408 5.65 15.06 0.89
N ILE A 409 5.37 15.76 1.99
CA ILE A 409 6.01 17.04 2.31
C ILE A 409 7.49 16.86 2.62
N ARG A 410 7.85 15.84 3.43
CA ARG A 410 9.25 15.51 3.74
C ARG A 410 10.01 15.10 2.48
N ASP A 411 9.40 14.30 1.61
CA ASP A 411 10.01 13.87 0.34
C ASP A 411 10.34 15.08 -0.54
N ALA A 412 9.43 16.06 -0.62
CA ALA A 412 9.65 17.31 -1.34
C ALA A 412 10.75 18.18 -0.70
N GLU A 413 10.92 18.14 0.62
CA GLU A 413 12.01 18.86 1.29
C GLU A 413 13.37 18.21 1.03
N GLN A 414 13.40 16.90 0.79
CA GLN A 414 14.61 16.10 0.61
C GLN A 414 15.12 16.06 -0.85
N ASP A 415 14.24 16.05 -1.85
CA ASP A 415 14.59 15.79 -3.26
C ASP A 415 14.51 17.01 -4.20
N GLY A 416 14.37 18.19 -3.60
CA GLY A 416 13.99 19.41 -4.31
C GLY A 416 12.48 19.66 -4.20
N PRO A 417 12.07 20.94 -4.24
CA PRO A 417 10.87 21.42 -3.55
C PRO A 417 9.53 21.04 -4.20
N GLY A 418 9.54 20.09 -5.16
CA GLY A 418 8.35 19.56 -5.79
C GLY A 418 7.78 18.35 -5.04
N LEU A 419 6.45 18.26 -5.00
CA LEU A 419 5.78 17.08 -4.45
C LEU A 419 5.97 15.87 -5.37
N PRO A 420 6.25 14.67 -4.81
CA PRO A 420 6.31 13.46 -5.61
C PRO A 420 4.92 13.03 -6.07
N ARG A 421 4.85 12.43 -7.26
CA ARG A 421 3.57 11.99 -7.87
C ARG A 421 3.30 10.53 -7.60
N TRP A 422 4.37 9.75 -7.49
CA TRP A 422 4.27 8.32 -7.27
C TRP A 422 5.47 7.83 -6.47
N VAL A 423 5.25 7.72 -5.15
CA VAL A 423 6.30 7.37 -4.18
C VAL A 423 6.44 5.86 -4.13
N GLN A 424 7.69 5.39 -4.20
CA GLN A 424 8.06 4.01 -4.03
C GLN A 424 9.42 3.90 -3.37
N ALA A 425 9.47 3.16 -2.27
CA ALA A 425 10.53 3.31 -1.29
C ALA A 425 10.83 4.80 -1.10
N ASN A 426 12.09 5.20 -1.31
CA ASN A 426 12.56 6.57 -1.21
C ASN A 426 12.79 7.23 -2.59
N ARG A 427 11.93 6.93 -3.57
CA ARG A 427 12.01 7.46 -4.94
C ARG A 427 10.67 7.92 -5.47
N ASN A 428 10.70 8.88 -6.38
CA ASN A 428 9.59 9.24 -7.24
C ASN A 428 9.80 8.66 -8.63
N SER A 429 9.04 7.63 -9.00
CA SER A 429 9.09 7.01 -10.33
C SER A 429 8.24 7.70 -11.38
N ALA A 430 7.67 8.87 -11.02
CA ALA A 430 7.01 9.78 -11.94
C ALA A 430 5.84 9.19 -12.72
N GLY A 431 5.20 8.15 -12.14
CA GLY A 431 4.00 7.51 -12.67
C GLY A 431 2.91 8.53 -13.00
N ASN A 432 2.13 8.22 -14.05
CA ASN A 432 0.99 9.01 -14.52
C ASN A 432 1.32 10.46 -14.92
N VAL A 433 0.27 11.28 -15.11
CA VAL A 433 0.34 12.64 -15.65
C VAL A 433 -0.19 13.63 -14.62
N ALA A 434 0.17 14.90 -14.77
CA ALA A 434 -0.30 16.03 -13.94
C ALA A 434 0.37 16.15 -12.56
N ASP A 435 -0.23 16.93 -11.65
CA ASP A 435 0.29 17.35 -10.34
C ASP A 435 -0.55 16.77 -9.18
N ASP A 436 -0.71 15.44 -9.18
CA ASP A 436 -1.78 14.76 -8.43
C ASP A 436 -1.63 14.78 -6.89
N ALA A 437 -0.46 15.19 -6.39
CA ALA A 437 -0.27 15.41 -4.96
C ALA A 437 -1.11 16.60 -4.46
N ASP A 438 -1.35 17.60 -5.31
CA ASP A 438 -2.19 18.77 -5.00
C ASP A 438 -3.63 18.37 -4.58
N PRO A 439 -4.40 17.64 -5.42
CA PRO A 439 -5.74 17.17 -5.05
C PRO A 439 -5.71 16.14 -3.91
N LEU A 440 -4.66 15.34 -3.77
CA LEU A 440 -4.53 14.39 -2.67
C LEU A 440 -4.45 15.12 -1.32
N ILE A 441 -3.55 16.09 -1.18
CA ILE A 441 -3.36 16.87 0.05
C ILE A 441 -4.61 17.69 0.37
N ALA A 442 -5.16 18.39 -0.63
CA ALA A 442 -6.38 19.18 -0.44
C ALA A 442 -7.56 18.32 0.02
N SER A 443 -7.67 17.08 -0.48
CA SER A 443 -8.72 16.13 -0.10
C SER A 443 -8.49 15.55 1.29
N ALA A 444 -7.26 15.15 1.63
CA ALA A 444 -6.91 14.74 2.99
C ALA A 444 -7.33 15.81 4.00
N TYR A 445 -7.00 17.07 3.70
CA TYR A 445 -7.46 18.20 4.48
C TYR A 445 -8.98 18.38 4.39
N ALA A 446 -9.67 18.23 3.26
CA ALA A 446 -11.13 18.39 3.29
C ALA A 446 -11.83 17.37 4.23
N PHE A 447 -11.26 16.18 4.40
CA PHE A 447 -11.92 15.04 5.05
C PHE A 447 -11.47 14.69 6.48
N GLY A 448 -10.39 15.27 6.99
CA GLY A 448 -10.09 15.18 8.44
C GLY A 448 -8.62 15.18 8.83
N ALA A 449 -7.72 14.91 7.88
CA ALA A 449 -6.28 14.96 8.14
C ALA A 449 -5.85 16.42 8.36
N ARG A 450 -5.20 16.71 9.49
CA ARG A 450 -4.80 18.08 9.88
C ARG A 450 -3.41 18.15 10.48
N ASP A 451 -2.87 17.03 10.92
CA ASP A 451 -1.66 16.97 11.72
C ASP A 451 -0.41 16.82 10.84
N PHE A 452 -0.17 17.84 10.02
CA PHE A 452 0.97 17.95 9.12
C PHE A 452 1.32 19.44 8.93
N ASP A 453 2.49 19.74 8.38
CA ASP A 453 2.90 21.11 8.09
C ASP A 453 2.07 21.70 6.93
N GLN A 454 0.96 22.31 7.28
CA GLN A 454 0.01 22.86 6.33
C GLN A 454 0.59 24.01 5.50
N ALA A 455 1.55 24.76 6.05
CA ALA A 455 2.18 25.89 5.38
C ALA A 455 3.22 25.41 4.36
N ALA A 456 4.04 24.42 4.73
CA ALA A 456 4.96 23.75 3.83
C ALA A 456 4.21 23.06 2.68
N ALA A 457 3.09 22.39 2.99
CA ALA A 457 2.22 21.80 1.97
C ALA A 457 1.76 22.84 0.93
N LEU A 458 1.15 23.95 1.37
CA LEU A 458 0.67 24.99 0.45
C LEU A 458 1.82 25.63 -0.34
N HIS A 459 3.00 25.75 0.27
CA HIS A 459 4.18 26.27 -0.41
C HIS A 459 4.65 25.35 -1.55
N ALA A 460 4.76 24.04 -1.30
CA ALA A 460 5.16 23.06 -2.31
C ALA A 460 4.14 22.99 -3.46
N MET A 461 2.84 23.01 -3.13
CA MET A 461 1.74 23.06 -4.12
C MET A 461 1.83 24.31 -5.00
N ASP A 462 2.02 25.51 -4.42
CA ASP A 462 2.16 26.75 -5.21
C ASP A 462 3.40 26.72 -6.11
N LEU A 463 4.49 26.14 -5.62
CA LEU A 463 5.75 26.05 -6.35
C LEU A 463 5.66 25.08 -7.55
N GLY A 464 5.11 23.88 -7.35
CA GLY A 464 4.85 22.91 -8.43
C GLY A 464 3.96 23.48 -9.53
N ALA A 465 2.93 24.22 -9.13
CA ALA A 465 1.94 24.76 -10.06
C ALA A 465 2.35 26.06 -10.76
N SER A 466 3.32 26.82 -10.24
CA SER A 466 3.67 28.16 -10.77
C SER A 466 5.07 28.28 -11.33
N GLN A 467 6.03 27.49 -10.84
CA GLN A 467 7.39 27.57 -11.29
C GLN A 467 7.66 26.44 -12.30
N VAL A 468 7.79 26.83 -13.57
CA VAL A 468 8.17 25.90 -14.63
C VAL A 468 9.54 25.29 -14.29
N GLY A 469 9.62 23.97 -14.32
CA GLY A 469 10.85 23.24 -14.00
C GLY A 469 11.03 22.92 -12.52
N THR A 470 10.03 23.12 -11.66
CA THR A 470 10.01 22.48 -10.33
C THR A 470 10.06 20.96 -10.51
N GLN A 471 10.95 20.28 -9.78
CA GLN A 471 11.20 18.85 -9.91
C GLN A 471 11.01 18.11 -8.59
N SER A 472 10.75 16.82 -8.72
CA SER A 472 10.82 15.79 -7.67
C SER A 472 11.36 14.53 -8.34
N GLY A 473 12.39 13.89 -7.78
CA GLY A 473 13.03 12.69 -8.35
C GLY A 473 13.74 12.93 -9.67
N GLY A 474 14.14 14.17 -9.95
CA GLY A 474 14.61 14.57 -11.28
C GLY A 474 13.50 14.70 -12.33
N HIS A 475 12.23 14.49 -11.95
CA HIS A 475 11.08 14.60 -12.85
C HIS A 475 10.33 15.92 -12.64
N PRO A 476 9.88 16.60 -13.70
CA PRO A 476 9.09 17.82 -13.54
C PRO A 476 7.73 17.49 -12.90
N VAL A 477 7.35 18.24 -11.87
CA VAL A 477 6.03 18.14 -11.21
C VAL A 477 4.93 18.36 -12.25
N ARG A 478 5.02 19.46 -13.02
CA ARG A 478 4.18 19.71 -14.18
C ARG A 478 4.97 19.66 -15.48
N GLY A 479 5.12 18.46 -16.04
CA GLY A 479 5.86 18.23 -17.29
C GLY A 479 5.38 19.04 -18.51
N ARG A 480 4.17 19.62 -18.47
CA ARG A 480 3.63 20.52 -19.51
C ARG A 480 3.17 21.87 -18.95
N GLY A 481 3.70 22.27 -17.79
CA GLY A 481 3.30 23.50 -17.08
C GLY A 481 3.53 24.79 -17.87
N GLU A 482 4.59 24.87 -18.68
CA GLU A 482 4.85 26.04 -19.54
C GLU A 482 3.69 26.28 -20.52
N LEU A 483 3.22 25.21 -21.19
CA LEU A 483 2.12 25.29 -22.14
C LEU A 483 0.80 25.66 -21.45
N TRP A 484 0.57 25.10 -20.25
CA TRP A 484 -0.59 25.43 -19.43
C TRP A 484 -0.64 26.92 -19.07
N LEU A 485 0.49 27.47 -18.60
CA LEU A 485 0.59 28.88 -18.23
C LEU A 485 0.51 29.82 -19.44
N GLN A 486 1.09 29.42 -20.58
CA GLN A 486 1.11 30.22 -21.79
C GLN A 486 -0.25 30.26 -22.50
N TYR A 487 -0.87 29.10 -22.70
CA TYR A 487 -2.05 28.95 -23.56
C TYR A 487 -3.35 28.81 -22.79
N GLN A 488 -3.30 28.63 -21.46
CA GLN A 488 -4.48 28.31 -20.63
C GLN A 488 -5.17 26.99 -21.03
N TYR A 489 -4.40 26.09 -21.64
CA TYR A 489 -4.70 24.70 -21.92
C TYR A 489 -3.38 24.04 -22.37
N VAL A 490 -3.36 22.72 -22.48
CA VAL A 490 -2.20 22.00 -23.00
C VAL A 490 -2.50 21.52 -24.43
N PRO A 491 -1.90 22.13 -25.48
CA PRO A 491 -2.09 21.73 -26.87
C PRO A 491 -1.88 20.22 -27.07
N ARG A 492 -2.75 19.57 -27.84
CA ARG A 492 -2.81 18.10 -28.06
C ARG A 492 -3.09 17.21 -26.84
N TRP A 493 -3.10 17.75 -25.62
CA TRP A 493 -3.26 16.98 -24.37
C TRP A 493 -4.42 17.52 -23.54
N PRO A 494 -5.66 17.40 -24.05
CA PRO A 494 -6.82 17.91 -23.33
C PRO A 494 -7.08 17.17 -22.01
N GLY A 495 -6.71 15.89 -21.88
CA GLY A 495 -6.79 15.17 -20.61
C GLY A 495 -5.91 15.80 -19.53
N VAL A 496 -4.65 16.13 -19.86
CA VAL A 496 -3.74 16.84 -18.94
C VAL A 496 -4.27 18.24 -18.60
N SER A 497 -4.98 18.89 -19.52
CA SER A 497 -5.62 20.19 -19.25
C SER A 497 -6.73 20.09 -18.20
N LEU A 498 -7.44 18.96 -18.16
CA LEU A 498 -8.45 18.70 -17.13
C LEU A 498 -7.81 18.39 -15.78
N GLU A 499 -6.79 17.53 -15.75
CA GLU A 499 -6.07 17.22 -14.50
C GLU A 499 -5.46 18.49 -13.90
N TYR A 500 -4.73 19.33 -14.68
CA TYR A 500 -4.22 20.61 -14.18
C TYR A 500 -5.30 21.59 -13.70
N ALA A 501 -6.51 21.55 -14.28
CA ALA A 501 -7.63 22.34 -13.80
C ALA A 501 -8.13 21.84 -12.42
N THR A 502 -8.16 20.52 -12.22
CA THR A 502 -8.47 19.87 -10.93
C THR A 502 -7.40 20.18 -9.88
N ASP A 503 -6.12 20.11 -10.26
CA ASP A 503 -5.00 20.45 -9.39
C ASP A 503 -5.11 21.90 -8.93
N ASP A 504 -5.28 22.84 -9.88
CA ASP A 504 -5.47 24.27 -9.56
C ASP A 504 -6.73 24.49 -8.70
N PHE A 505 -7.84 23.82 -8.96
CA PHE A 505 -9.02 23.90 -8.08
C PHE A 505 -8.70 23.47 -6.65
N SER A 506 -7.95 22.38 -6.51
CA SER A 506 -7.57 21.81 -5.22
C SER A 506 -6.67 22.75 -4.42
N ILE A 507 -5.66 23.35 -5.08
CA ILE A 507 -4.82 24.38 -4.46
C ILE A 507 -5.67 25.57 -4.03
N ALA A 508 -6.63 26.01 -4.85
CA ALA A 508 -7.49 27.13 -4.50
C ALA A 508 -8.29 26.84 -3.22
N GLN A 509 -8.92 25.67 -3.14
CA GLN A 509 -9.74 25.29 -2.00
C GLN A 509 -8.90 25.11 -0.73
N TYR A 510 -7.71 24.54 -0.86
CA TYR A 510 -6.76 24.42 0.25
C TYR A 510 -6.26 25.80 0.72
N ALA A 511 -5.84 26.66 -0.20
CA ALA A 511 -5.43 28.04 0.11
C ALA A 511 -6.55 28.82 0.84
N ARG A 512 -7.80 28.67 0.40
CA ARG A 512 -8.96 29.30 1.04
C ARG A 512 -9.13 28.83 2.48
N SER A 513 -8.92 27.54 2.75
CA SER A 513 -9.04 26.98 4.10
C SER A 513 -7.98 27.55 5.06
N LEU A 514 -6.83 27.95 4.53
CA LEU A 514 -5.72 28.58 5.25
C LEU A 514 -5.76 30.12 5.24
N GLY A 515 -6.84 30.72 4.70
CA GLY A 515 -7.00 32.18 4.63
C GLY A 515 -6.11 32.88 3.59
N ARG A 516 -5.51 32.14 2.65
CA ARG A 516 -4.68 32.65 1.55
C ARG A 516 -5.52 33.03 0.33
N GLU A 517 -6.26 34.12 0.48
CA GLU A 517 -7.20 34.65 -0.52
C GLU A 517 -6.52 35.03 -1.85
N ASP A 518 -5.25 35.45 -1.82
CA ASP A 518 -4.44 35.75 -3.00
C ASP A 518 -4.23 34.51 -3.88
N LEU A 519 -3.84 33.39 -3.26
CA LEU A 519 -3.65 32.11 -3.94
C LEU A 519 -5.00 31.51 -4.35
N TYR A 520 -6.03 31.61 -3.50
CA TYR A 520 -7.38 31.18 -3.85
C TYR A 520 -7.86 31.80 -5.18
N ARG A 521 -7.77 33.13 -5.33
CA ARG A 521 -8.22 33.81 -6.55
C ARG A 521 -7.39 33.45 -7.76
N LYS A 522 -6.06 33.33 -7.60
CA LYS A 522 -5.14 32.92 -8.67
C LYS A 522 -5.53 31.54 -9.21
N TYR A 523 -5.67 30.57 -8.33
CA TYR A 523 -5.90 29.20 -8.72
C TYR A 523 -7.35 28.90 -9.10
N MET A 524 -8.34 29.53 -8.45
CA MET A 524 -9.75 29.41 -8.88
C MET A 524 -9.96 29.97 -10.29
N THR A 525 -9.19 30.99 -10.69
CA THR A 525 -9.17 31.50 -12.07
C THR A 525 -8.64 30.45 -13.03
N ARG A 526 -7.46 29.88 -12.75
CA ARG A 526 -6.83 28.85 -13.59
C ARG A 526 -7.64 27.56 -13.64
N ALA A 527 -8.32 27.20 -12.56
CA ALA A 527 -9.24 26.07 -12.52
C ALA A 527 -10.36 26.16 -13.57
N GLN A 528 -10.70 27.35 -14.10
CA GLN A 528 -11.68 27.47 -15.19
C GLN A 528 -11.13 27.20 -16.58
N TYR A 529 -9.83 26.95 -16.73
CA TYR A 529 -9.19 26.69 -18.01
C TYR A 529 -9.64 25.37 -18.66
N TRP A 530 -10.33 24.47 -17.94
CA TRP A 530 -11.01 23.32 -18.54
C TRP A 530 -11.94 23.74 -19.69
N GLN A 531 -12.54 24.94 -19.61
CA GLN A 531 -13.44 25.49 -20.63
C GLN A 531 -12.74 25.63 -21.98
N ASN A 532 -11.42 25.81 -21.99
CA ASN A 532 -10.62 25.97 -23.19
C ASN A 532 -10.45 24.67 -23.97
N VAL A 533 -10.78 23.51 -23.40
CA VAL A 533 -10.74 22.20 -24.10
C VAL A 533 -12.11 21.57 -24.27
N PHE A 534 -13.17 22.18 -23.74
CA PHE A 534 -14.55 21.77 -24.03
C PHE A 534 -15.04 22.37 -25.34
N ASN A 535 -15.37 21.52 -26.31
CA ASN A 535 -15.93 21.95 -27.58
C ASN A 535 -17.48 21.90 -27.52
N PRO A 536 -18.18 23.05 -27.45
CA PRO A 536 -19.64 23.09 -27.34
C PRO A 536 -20.35 22.59 -28.61
N ALA A 537 -19.68 22.60 -29.77
CA ALA A 537 -20.27 22.12 -31.01
C ALA A 537 -20.47 20.58 -31.03
N THR A 538 -19.63 19.86 -30.28
CA THR A 538 -19.74 18.39 -30.16
C THR A 538 -20.17 17.94 -28.77
N GLY A 539 -20.05 18.80 -27.76
CA GLY A 539 -20.29 18.46 -26.35
C GLY A 539 -19.20 17.57 -25.75
N TYR A 540 -17.96 17.63 -26.26
CA TYR A 540 -16.86 16.79 -25.79
C TYR A 540 -15.59 17.58 -25.52
N ILE A 541 -14.75 17.04 -24.65
CA ILE A 541 -13.38 17.49 -24.43
C ILE A 541 -12.52 17.10 -25.63
N GLN A 542 -11.82 18.07 -26.23
CA GLN A 542 -11.10 17.89 -27.48
C GLN A 542 -9.71 18.50 -27.49
N SER A 543 -8.83 17.88 -28.28
CA SER A 543 -7.49 18.40 -28.55
C SER A 543 -7.54 19.65 -29.43
N LYS A 544 -6.76 20.65 -29.04
CA LYS A 544 -6.39 21.80 -29.89
C LYS A 544 -5.05 21.56 -30.59
N ASN A 545 -4.85 22.24 -31.72
CA ASN A 545 -3.64 22.16 -32.53
C ASN A 545 -2.37 22.55 -31.74
N ALA A 546 -1.24 21.95 -32.13
CA ALA A 546 0.04 22.11 -31.42
C ALA A 546 0.67 23.50 -31.51
N ASN A 547 0.29 24.31 -32.50
CA ASN A 547 0.83 25.65 -32.72
C ASN A 547 0.24 26.70 -31.74
N GLY A 548 -0.71 26.30 -30.88
CA GLY A 548 -1.30 27.19 -29.89
C GLY A 548 -2.25 28.24 -30.47
N ASP A 549 -2.74 28.05 -31.71
CA ASP A 549 -3.65 28.99 -32.39
C ASP A 549 -5.12 28.89 -31.93
N GLY A 550 -5.40 28.00 -30.97
CA GLY A 550 -6.74 27.76 -30.44
C GLY A 550 -7.66 26.91 -31.32
N GLN A 551 -7.23 26.47 -32.51
CA GLN A 551 -8.04 25.68 -33.42
C GLN A 551 -8.15 24.22 -32.96
N TRP A 552 -9.32 23.62 -33.14
CA TRP A 552 -9.56 22.20 -32.85
C TRP A 552 -8.81 21.30 -33.86
N GLU A 553 -8.31 20.14 -33.40
CA GLU A 553 -7.82 19.12 -34.33
C GLU A 553 -8.97 18.60 -35.21
N PRO A 554 -8.78 18.43 -36.53
CA PRO A 554 -9.83 17.93 -37.42
C PRO A 554 -10.17 16.45 -37.14
N ASN A 555 -11.29 15.98 -37.69
CA ASN A 555 -11.75 14.58 -37.60
C ASN A 555 -11.92 14.09 -36.15
N PHE A 556 -12.66 14.86 -35.34
CA PHE A 556 -13.00 14.46 -33.98
C PHE A 556 -13.81 13.15 -33.94
N SER A 557 -13.51 12.31 -32.97
CA SER A 557 -14.31 11.15 -32.59
C SER A 557 -14.29 10.98 -31.05
N PRO A 558 -15.42 10.69 -30.39
CA PRO A 558 -15.48 10.49 -28.94
C PRO A 558 -14.61 9.33 -28.41
N ASP A 559 -14.30 8.33 -29.24
CA ASP A 559 -13.44 7.20 -28.90
C ASP A 559 -11.94 7.49 -29.06
N LYS A 560 -11.58 8.72 -29.47
CA LYS A 560 -10.19 9.13 -29.64
C LYS A 560 -9.43 9.08 -28.31
N ARG A 561 -8.39 8.23 -28.28
CA ARG A 561 -7.49 8.04 -27.12
C ARG A 561 -6.32 9.01 -27.07
N ARG A 562 -5.86 9.47 -28.24
CA ARG A 562 -4.69 10.37 -28.33
C ARG A 562 -4.96 11.68 -27.55
N GLY A 563 -4.10 11.98 -26.59
CA GLY A 563 -4.21 13.16 -25.72
C GLY A 563 -4.94 12.91 -24.39
N PHE A 564 -5.35 11.67 -24.13
CA PHE A 564 -5.98 11.19 -22.90
C PHE A 564 -5.16 10.04 -22.32
N THR A 565 -4.94 10.05 -21.00
CA THR A 565 -4.20 8.99 -20.29
C THR A 565 -5.17 7.87 -19.95
N GLU A 566 -4.88 6.65 -20.40
CA GLU A 566 -5.66 5.43 -20.12
C GLU A 566 -7.17 5.51 -20.43
N GLY A 567 -7.55 6.37 -21.38
CA GLY A 567 -8.94 6.56 -21.74
C GLY A 567 -9.14 7.23 -23.10
N ASN A 568 -10.33 7.76 -23.31
CA ASN A 568 -10.71 8.51 -24.49
C ASN A 568 -11.51 9.78 -24.14
N SER A 569 -11.78 10.59 -25.16
CA SER A 569 -12.54 11.84 -25.02
C SER A 569 -13.90 11.64 -24.34
N ALA A 570 -14.63 10.57 -24.66
CA ALA A 570 -15.94 10.30 -24.06
C ALA A 570 -15.84 10.00 -22.56
N GLN A 571 -14.83 9.24 -22.13
CA GLN A 571 -14.59 8.92 -20.72
C GLN A 571 -14.17 10.17 -19.93
N TYR A 572 -13.26 10.99 -20.47
CA TYR A 572 -12.81 12.22 -19.81
C TYR A 572 -13.83 13.36 -19.83
N THR A 573 -14.90 13.25 -20.63
CA THR A 573 -15.98 14.25 -20.68
C THR A 573 -17.09 13.96 -19.67
N ARG A 574 -17.28 12.69 -19.29
CA ARG A 574 -18.48 12.22 -18.57
C ARG A 574 -18.33 12.16 -17.07
#